data_AF-A0A2G8RAE2-F1
#
_entry.id   AF-A0A2G8RAE2-F1
#
_cell.length_a   1.000
_cell.length_b   1.000
_cell.length_c   1.000
_cell.angle_alpha   90.00
_cell.angle_beta   90.00
_cell.angle_gamma   90.00
#
_symmetry.space_group_name_H-M   'P 1'
#
loop_
_entity.id
_entity.type
_entity.pdbx_description
1 polymer ?
#
loop_
_entity_poly.entity_id
_entity_poly.type
_entity_poly.pdbx_seq_one_letter_code
_entity_poly.pdbx_strand_id
1 'polypeptide(L)'
;MPRWQEADVTDVIKSLDVSRADGAQMPLAQTGVRLRDGWYVTRIAGSYTLSRHLPARFDLCASTRLPRVKASRLARQIRQDLWRELQGLRGFSPVVEVSQDGDSVCVRAGGRLMSGPATRSAVQRIEVLLNDPARRARWCTWARVGGQG
;
A
#
# COMPACT_ATOMS: atom_id res chain seq x y z
N MET A 1 -6.97 19.64 -23.05
CA MET A 1 -6.80 18.46 -22.16
C MET A 1 -5.76 18.82 -21.11
N PRO A 2 -6.09 18.93 -19.81
CA PRO A 2 -5.15 19.50 -18.86
C PRO A 2 -4.02 18.52 -18.57
N ARG A 3 -2.83 18.95 -18.95
CA ARG A 3 -1.51 18.43 -18.64
C ARG A 3 -1.30 18.63 -17.14
N TRP A 4 -1.51 17.59 -16.32
CA TRP A 4 -1.13 17.65 -14.92
C TRP A 4 0.39 17.70 -14.84
N GLN A 5 0.89 18.91 -14.61
CA GLN A 5 2.27 19.19 -14.23
C GLN A 5 2.66 18.28 -13.05
N GLU A 6 3.94 17.94 -12.98
CA GLU A 6 4.66 17.53 -11.77
C GLU A 6 4.47 18.58 -10.66
N ALA A 7 3.25 18.72 -10.15
CA ALA A 7 2.93 19.56 -9.01
C ALA A 7 3.70 18.97 -7.83
N ASP A 8 4.78 19.66 -7.50
CA ASP A 8 5.69 19.53 -6.38
C ASP A 8 5.40 18.32 -5.47
N VAL A 9 5.76 17.13 -5.97
CA VAL A 9 5.71 15.88 -5.22
C VAL A 9 6.54 16.01 -3.94
N THR A 10 7.56 16.89 -3.94
CA THR A 10 8.41 17.23 -2.81
C THR A 10 7.62 17.85 -1.65
N ASP A 11 6.62 18.70 -1.90
CA ASP A 11 5.80 19.33 -0.85
C ASP A 11 4.86 18.32 -0.18
N VAL A 12 4.26 17.41 -0.96
CA VAL A 12 3.43 16.31 -0.45
C VAL A 12 4.25 15.34 0.41
N ILE A 13 5.52 15.12 0.07
CA ILE A 13 6.44 14.26 0.82
C ILE A 13 6.98 14.98 2.07
N LYS A 14 7.29 16.29 1.98
CA LYS A 14 7.78 17.09 3.13
C LYS A 14 6.75 17.19 4.26
N SER A 15 5.46 17.06 3.95
CA SER A 15 4.38 17.09 4.95
C SER A 15 4.11 15.74 5.64
N LEU A 16 4.71 14.64 5.17
CA LEU A 16 4.76 13.34 5.87
C LEU A 16 5.94 13.34 6.86
N ASP A 17 5.87 14.24 7.84
CA ASP A 17 6.67 14.34 9.07
C ASP A 17 7.95 13.49 9.13
N VAL A 18 9.07 14.13 8.77
CA VAL A 18 10.42 13.78 9.24
C VAL A 18 10.48 14.18 10.71
N SER A 19 10.05 13.29 11.60
CA SER A 19 10.40 13.40 13.02
C SER A 19 10.95 12.08 13.54
N ARG A 20 12.27 12.14 13.81
CA ARG A 20 13.05 11.33 14.76
C ARG A 20 13.63 9.99 14.27
N ALA A 21 14.87 10.05 13.78
CA ALA A 21 15.98 9.24 14.30
C ALA A 21 17.33 9.79 13.78
N ASP A 22 18.17 10.20 14.73
CA ASP A 22 19.64 10.17 14.76
C ASP A 22 20.42 9.90 13.46
N GLY A 23 21.22 10.88 13.06
CA GLY A 23 22.68 10.73 12.86
C GLY A 23 23.24 9.75 11.83
N ALA A 24 22.42 8.96 11.11
CA ALA A 24 22.89 8.03 10.11
C ALA A 24 22.45 8.51 8.72
N GLN A 25 23.44 8.87 7.90
CA GLN A 25 23.28 9.17 6.48
C GLN A 25 22.67 7.94 5.77
N MET A 26 21.35 7.85 5.74
CA MET A 26 20.62 6.81 5.01
C MET A 26 20.81 7.07 3.51
N PRO A 27 21.14 6.04 2.70
CA PRO A 27 21.23 6.21 1.25
C PRO A 27 19.89 6.76 0.76
N LEU A 28 19.93 7.79 -0.08
CA LEU A 28 18.79 8.46 -0.71
C LEU A 28 17.88 7.42 -1.38
N ALA A 29 17.01 6.81 -0.58
CA ALA A 29 16.08 5.82 -1.08
C ALA A 29 15.16 6.55 -2.04
N GLN A 30 15.13 6.07 -3.27
CA GLN A 30 14.44 6.68 -4.38
C GLN A 30 12.99 6.98 -3.99
N THR A 31 12.73 8.25 -3.67
CA THR A 31 11.39 8.70 -3.35
C THR A 31 10.73 9.17 -4.63
N GLY A 32 9.59 8.58 -4.97
CA GLY A 32 8.86 8.95 -6.17
C GLY A 32 7.39 8.59 -6.09
N VAL A 33 6.55 9.51 -6.55
CA VAL A 33 5.10 9.33 -6.71
C VAL A 33 4.79 9.30 -8.20
N ARG A 34 4.01 8.31 -8.67
CA ARG A 34 3.57 8.21 -10.07
C ARG A 34 2.10 7.83 -10.12
N LEU A 35 1.33 8.44 -11.03
CA LEU A 35 -0.04 8.03 -11.33
C LEU A 35 -0.02 6.92 -12.39
N ARG A 36 -0.71 5.82 -12.13
CA ARG A 36 -0.86 4.69 -13.07
C ARG A 36 -2.28 4.13 -12.99
N ASP A 37 -3.00 4.13 -14.11
CA ASP A 37 -4.38 3.59 -14.20
C ASP A 37 -5.34 4.20 -13.15
N GLY A 38 -5.16 5.48 -12.79
CA GLY A 38 -5.96 6.15 -11.76
C GLY A 38 -5.61 5.78 -10.31
N TRP A 39 -4.40 5.24 -10.08
CA TRP A 39 -3.82 4.95 -8.77
C TRP A 39 -2.47 5.63 -8.60
N TYR A 40 -2.25 6.22 -7.43
CA TYR A 40 -0.94 6.71 -7.05
C TYR A 40 -0.08 5.55 -6.57
N VAL A 41 1.13 5.50 -7.10
CA VAL A 41 2.20 4.59 -6.72
C VAL A 41 3.29 5.43 -6.09
N THR A 42 3.49 5.24 -4.79
CA THR A 42 4.55 5.88 -4.03
C THR A 42 5.63 4.85 -3.71
N ARG A 43 6.88 5.20 -3.93
CA ARG A 43 8.04 4.43 -3.48
C ARG A 43 8.83 5.29 -2.53
N ILE A 44 9.05 4.82 -1.31
CA ILE A 44 9.81 5.51 -0.25
C ILE A 44 10.59 4.44 0.51
N ALA A 45 11.91 4.60 0.71
CA ALA A 45 12.69 3.73 1.60
C ALA A 45 12.52 2.21 1.36
N GLY A 46 12.39 1.77 0.11
CA GLY A 46 12.16 0.36 -0.21
C GLY A 46 10.72 -0.15 -0.01
N SER A 47 9.80 0.74 0.37
CA SER A 47 8.36 0.48 0.46
C SER A 47 7.66 0.87 -0.83
N TYR A 48 6.66 0.06 -1.22
CA TYR A 48 5.79 0.30 -2.35
C TYR A 48 4.36 0.52 -1.83
N THR A 49 3.82 1.70 -2.04
CA THR A 49 2.45 2.06 -1.61
C THR A 49 1.58 2.35 -2.82
N LEU A 50 0.40 1.73 -2.85
CA LEU A 50 -0.61 1.87 -3.88
C LEU A 50 -1.87 2.46 -3.24
N SER A 51 -2.27 3.67 -3.65
CA SER A 51 -3.42 4.39 -3.09
C SER A 51 -4.26 5.08 -4.17
N ARG A 52 -5.54 5.34 -3.87
CA ARG A 52 -6.41 6.18 -4.72
C ARG A 52 -6.21 7.67 -4.49
N HIS A 53 -5.85 8.05 -3.28
CA HIS A 53 -5.70 9.44 -2.86
C HIS A 53 -4.31 9.67 -2.26
N LEU A 54 -3.85 10.91 -2.39
CA LEU A 54 -2.71 11.42 -1.66
C LEU A 54 -3.16 12.46 -0.62
N PRO A 55 -2.48 12.54 0.54
CA PRO A 55 -1.53 11.53 1.04
C PRO A 55 -2.24 10.19 1.30
N ALA A 56 -1.50 9.08 1.18
CA ALA A 56 -2.03 7.77 1.52
C ALA A 56 -2.36 7.75 3.04
N ARG A 57 -3.59 7.38 3.40
CA ARG A 57 -4.05 7.29 4.78
C ARG A 57 -4.59 5.91 5.09
N PHE A 58 -4.33 5.44 6.30
CA PHE A 58 -4.75 4.15 6.84
C PHE A 58 -5.63 4.38 8.08
N ASP A 59 -6.86 4.85 7.87
CA ASP A 59 -7.82 5.02 8.97
C ASP A 59 -8.29 3.66 9.51
N LEU A 60 -8.28 2.63 8.67
CA LEU A 60 -8.34 1.23 9.06
C LEU A 60 -7.26 0.46 8.31
N CYS A 61 -6.55 -0.42 9.01
CA CYS A 61 -5.60 -1.32 8.39
C CYS A 61 -5.36 -2.57 9.24
N ALA A 62 -4.82 -3.58 8.58
CA ALA A 62 -4.16 -4.70 9.21
C ALA A 62 -2.89 -5.04 8.44
N SER A 63 -2.00 -5.80 9.08
CA SER A 63 -0.70 -6.15 8.51
C SER A 63 -0.48 -7.66 8.53
N THR A 64 0.32 -8.14 7.58
CA THR A 64 0.77 -9.54 7.54
C THR A 64 2.14 -9.64 6.89
N ARG A 65 2.83 -10.76 7.14
CA ARG A 65 4.12 -11.08 6.51
C ARG A 65 3.94 -12.15 5.45
N LEU A 66 4.60 -11.98 4.31
CA LEU A 66 4.58 -12.93 3.19
C LEU A 66 6.01 -13.21 2.71
N PRO A 67 6.24 -14.36 2.05
CA PRO A 67 7.52 -14.62 1.38
C PRO A 67 7.86 -13.51 0.39
N ARG A 68 9.15 -13.32 0.12
CA ARG A 68 9.60 -12.28 -0.80
C ARG A 68 9.06 -12.47 -2.21
N VAL A 69 8.28 -11.49 -2.67
CA VAL A 69 7.62 -11.45 -3.99
C VAL A 69 7.64 -10.03 -4.58
N LYS A 70 7.27 -9.88 -5.85
CA LYS A 70 7.18 -8.57 -6.51
C LYS A 70 6.08 -7.70 -5.87
N ALA A 71 6.52 -6.67 -5.13
CA ALA A 71 5.64 -5.76 -4.36
C ALA A 71 4.50 -5.16 -5.19
N SER A 72 4.76 -4.71 -6.42
CA SER A 72 3.71 -4.14 -7.29
C SER A 72 2.63 -5.13 -7.69
N ARG A 73 3.01 -6.39 -7.97
CA ARG A 73 2.04 -7.46 -8.30
C ARG A 73 1.24 -7.86 -7.08
N LEU A 74 1.91 -7.97 -5.93
CA LEU A 74 1.27 -8.27 -4.64
C LEU A 74 0.25 -7.21 -4.26
N ALA A 75 0.66 -5.93 -4.23
CA ALA A 75 -0.20 -4.81 -3.88
C ALA A 75 -1.45 -4.74 -4.78
N ARG A 76 -1.29 -5.01 -6.09
CA ARG A 76 -2.41 -5.01 -7.04
C ARG A 76 -3.44 -6.12 -6.75
N GLN A 77 -2.99 -7.33 -6.44
CA GLN A 77 -3.87 -8.45 -6.10
C GLN A 77 -4.59 -8.19 -4.77
N ILE A 78 -3.84 -7.83 -3.72
CA ILE A 78 -4.42 -7.53 -2.40
C ILE A 78 -5.44 -6.41 -2.50
N ARG A 79 -5.14 -5.34 -3.25
CA ARG A 79 -6.10 -4.25 -3.51
C ARG A 79 -7.40 -4.74 -4.15
N GLN A 80 -7.32 -5.66 -5.11
CA GLN A 80 -8.51 -6.20 -5.78
C GLN A 80 -9.40 -6.95 -4.79
N ASP A 81 -8.83 -7.84 -3.99
CA ASP A 81 -9.58 -8.58 -2.98
C ASP A 81 -10.09 -7.66 -1.87
N LEU A 82 -9.25 -6.73 -1.39
CA LEU A 82 -9.61 -5.76 -0.36
C LEU A 82 -10.80 -4.89 -0.79
N TRP A 83 -10.81 -4.42 -2.04
CA TRP A 83 -11.97 -3.72 -2.58
C TRP A 83 -13.21 -4.64 -2.62
N ARG A 84 -13.07 -5.89 -3.07
CA ARG A 84 -14.21 -6.83 -3.12
C ARG A 84 -14.84 -7.07 -1.76
N GLU A 85 -14.03 -7.20 -0.70
CA GLU A 85 -14.51 -7.40 0.67
C GLU A 85 -15.10 -6.13 1.31
N LEU A 86 -14.53 -4.95 1.00
CA LEU A 86 -14.83 -3.71 1.72
C LEU A 86 -15.59 -2.65 0.91
N GLN A 87 -15.92 -2.89 -0.36
CA GLN A 87 -16.68 -1.95 -1.21
C GLN A 87 -18.03 -1.53 -0.62
N GLY A 88 -18.62 -2.33 0.27
CA GLY A 88 -19.84 -1.97 0.99
C GLY A 88 -19.64 -0.97 2.13
N LEU A 89 -18.39 -0.68 2.53
CA LEU A 89 -18.09 0.36 3.51
C LEU A 89 -18.16 1.74 2.86
N ARG A 90 -19.11 2.56 3.32
CA ARG A 90 -19.33 3.91 2.78
C ARG A 90 -18.07 4.76 2.91
N GLY A 91 -17.65 5.35 1.79
CA GLY A 91 -16.48 6.24 1.77
C GLY A 91 -15.14 5.54 1.92
N PHE A 92 -15.08 4.21 1.78
CA PHE A 92 -13.83 3.46 1.80
C PHE A 92 -13.01 3.69 0.53
N SER A 93 -11.73 4.01 0.70
CA SER A 93 -10.74 4.11 -0.36
C SER A 93 -9.53 3.25 -0.01
N PRO A 94 -9.25 2.16 -0.75
CA PRO A 94 -8.19 1.22 -0.38
C PRO A 94 -6.79 1.81 -0.57
N VAL A 95 -5.90 1.40 0.33
CA VAL A 95 -4.46 1.66 0.32
C VAL A 95 -3.75 0.36 0.67
N VAL A 96 -2.72 0.02 -0.10
CA VAL A 96 -1.87 -1.14 0.17
C VAL A 96 -0.42 -0.72 0.13
N GLU A 97 0.31 -1.01 1.20
CA GLU A 97 1.74 -0.80 1.30
C GLU A 97 2.44 -2.16 1.45
N VAL A 98 3.55 -2.31 0.74
CA VAL A 98 4.41 -3.48 0.77
C VAL A 98 5.84 -3.02 1.00
N SER A 99 6.40 -3.32 2.15
CA SER A 99 7.79 -3.01 2.51
C SER A 99 8.64 -4.28 2.47
N GLN A 100 9.91 -4.13 2.09
CA GLN A 100 10.88 -5.22 2.21
C GLN A 100 11.20 -5.44 3.70
N ASP A 101 11.26 -6.71 4.12
CA ASP A 101 11.63 -7.12 5.48
C ASP A 101 12.53 -8.36 5.40
N GLY A 102 13.83 -8.14 5.15
CA GLY A 102 14.81 -9.19 4.89
C GLY A 102 14.41 -10.10 3.72
N ASP A 103 14.31 -11.40 3.97
CA ASP A 103 13.85 -12.44 3.02
C ASP A 103 12.32 -12.53 2.88
N SER A 104 11.61 -11.56 3.45
CA SER A 104 10.15 -11.48 3.42
C SER A 104 9.68 -10.09 3.00
N VAL A 105 8.37 -9.94 2.87
CA VAL A 105 7.73 -8.63 2.74
C VAL A 105 6.70 -8.47 3.85
N CYS A 106 6.67 -7.27 4.43
CA CYS A 106 5.58 -6.85 5.28
C CYS A 106 4.54 -6.14 4.42
N VAL A 107 3.28 -6.56 4.55
CA VAL A 107 2.16 -5.93 3.87
C VAL A 107 1.31 -5.25 4.92
N ARG A 108 1.00 -3.98 4.69
CA ARG A 108 -0.05 -3.23 5.40
C ARG A 108 -1.16 -2.91 4.41
N ALA A 109 -2.36 -3.46 4.65
CA ALA A 109 -3.51 -3.29 3.76
C ALA A 109 -4.68 -2.67 4.53
N GLY A 110 -5.40 -1.78 3.88
CA GLY A 110 -6.51 -1.08 4.49
C GLY A 110 -6.94 0.09 3.64
N GLY A 111 -7.20 1.24 4.26
CA GLY A 111 -7.48 2.43 3.50
C GLY A 111 -7.96 3.62 4.31
N ARG A 112 -8.41 4.62 3.56
CA ARG A 112 -9.02 5.84 4.08
C ARG A 112 -10.53 5.64 4.22
N LEU A 113 -11.12 6.18 5.28
CA LEU A 113 -12.56 6.29 5.48
C LEU A 113 -12.96 7.77 5.38
N MET A 114 -13.74 8.10 4.37
CA MET A 114 -14.31 9.44 4.19
C MET A 114 -15.58 9.66 5.02
N SER A 115 -16.09 8.62 5.67
CA SER A 115 -17.37 8.65 6.37
C SER A 115 -17.35 7.68 7.56
N GLY A 116 -17.52 8.24 8.75
CA GLY A 116 -17.62 7.48 9.99
C GLY A 116 -16.28 6.89 10.47
N PRO A 117 -16.26 6.38 11.72
CA PRO A 117 -15.07 5.78 12.30
C PRO A 117 -14.81 4.37 11.76
N ALA A 118 -13.56 3.93 11.84
CA ALA A 118 -13.20 2.53 11.63
C ALA A 118 -13.88 1.64 12.66
N THR A 119 -14.56 0.59 12.20
CA THR A 119 -15.17 -0.40 13.09
C THR A 119 -14.23 -1.58 13.31
N ARG A 120 -14.25 -2.16 14.51
CA ARG A 120 -13.48 -3.37 14.83
C ARG A 120 -13.78 -4.50 13.84
N SER A 121 -15.05 -4.66 13.45
CA SER A 121 -15.48 -5.66 12.48
C SER A 121 -14.94 -5.42 11.07
N ALA A 122 -14.62 -4.18 10.69
CA ALA A 122 -13.95 -3.89 9.42
C ALA A 122 -12.47 -4.27 9.47
N VAL A 123 -11.77 -3.95 10.57
CA VAL A 123 -10.37 -4.36 10.77
C VAL A 123 -10.25 -5.89 10.76
N GLN A 124 -11.12 -6.59 11.49
CA GLN A 124 -11.14 -8.05 11.53
C GLN A 124 -11.38 -8.69 10.15
N ARG A 125 -12.21 -8.07 9.30
CA ARG A 125 -12.38 -8.52 7.91
C ARG A 125 -11.09 -8.43 7.10
N ILE A 126 -10.29 -7.37 7.31
CA ILE A 126 -8.98 -7.23 6.67
C ILE A 126 -8.01 -8.28 7.19
N GLU A 127 -7.98 -8.52 8.51
CA GLU A 127 -7.14 -9.54 9.13
C GLU A 127 -7.45 -10.94 8.59
N VAL A 128 -8.74 -11.30 8.50
CA VAL A 128 -9.19 -12.58 7.93
C VAL A 128 -8.76 -12.68 6.46
N LEU A 129 -8.97 -11.64 5.67
CA LEU A 129 -8.53 -11.61 4.26
C LEU A 129 -7.02 -11.81 4.14
N LEU A 130 -6.20 -11.13 4.97
CA LEU A 130 -4.75 -11.17 4.89
C LEU A 130 -4.15 -12.51 5.35
N ASN A 131 -4.86 -13.22 6.23
CA ASN A 131 -4.44 -14.51 6.78
C ASN A 131 -5.08 -15.72 6.09
N ASP A 132 -5.95 -15.50 5.10
CA ASP A 132 -6.54 -16.58 4.30
C ASP A 132 -5.47 -17.34 3.48
N PRO A 133 -5.28 -18.64 3.72
CA PRO A 133 -4.20 -19.40 3.08
C PRO A 133 -4.36 -19.52 1.55
N ALA A 134 -5.59 -19.61 1.05
CA ALA A 134 -5.85 -19.74 -0.38
C ALA A 134 -5.54 -18.43 -1.13
N ARG A 135 -5.97 -17.28 -0.56
CA ARG A 135 -5.64 -15.95 -1.09
C ARG A 135 -4.13 -15.72 -1.07
N ARG A 136 -3.47 -16.04 0.05
CA ARG A 136 -2.00 -15.90 0.19
C ARG A 136 -1.24 -16.72 -0.84
N ALA A 137 -1.61 -17.99 -1.04
CA ALA A 137 -0.98 -18.86 -2.03
C ALA A 137 -1.16 -18.33 -3.46
N ARG A 138 -2.36 -17.84 -3.79
CA ARG A 138 -2.67 -17.21 -5.08
C ARG A 138 -1.84 -15.94 -5.29
N TRP A 139 -1.81 -15.05 -4.32
CA TRP A 139 -1.04 -13.81 -4.39
C TRP A 139 0.45 -14.08 -4.59
N CYS A 140 1.02 -14.96 -3.78
CA CYS A 140 2.43 -15.32 -3.87
C CYS A 140 2.75 -15.96 -5.23
N THR A 141 1.86 -16.83 -5.72
CA THR A 141 2.02 -17.46 -7.03
C THR A 141 2.02 -16.45 -8.17
N TRP A 142 1.15 -15.46 -8.11
CA TRP A 142 1.08 -14.43 -9.15
C TRP A 142 2.20 -13.39 -9.06
N ALA A 143 2.71 -13.17 -7.84
CA ALA A 143 3.75 -12.18 -7.55
C ALA A 143 5.19 -12.73 -7.59
N ARG A 144 5.41 -14.01 -7.94
CA ARG A 144 6.73 -14.66 -7.98
C ARG A 144 7.82 -13.79 -8.61
N VAL A 145 9.00 -13.80 -7.98
CA VAL A 145 10.22 -13.14 -8.47
C VAL A 145 10.80 -14.00 -9.60
N GLY A 146 10.21 -13.96 -10.80
CA GLY A 146 10.68 -14.77 -11.93
C GLY A 146 9.90 -14.64 -13.25
N GLY A 147 8.67 -14.11 -13.23
CA GLY A 147 7.96 -13.83 -14.49
C GLY A 147 8.32 -12.46 -15.04
N GLN A 148 8.92 -12.40 -16.23
CA GLN A 148 9.07 -11.18 -17.03
C GLN A 148 7.71 -10.45 -17.10
N GLY A 149 7.76 -9.14 -17.08
CA GLY A 149 6.66 -8.25 -17.45
C GLY A 149 7.18 -7.33 -18.52
#